data_AF-A0A672KRE9-F1
#
_entry.id   AF-A0A672KRE9-F1
#
_cell.length_a   1.000
_cell.length_b   1.000
_cell.length_c   1.000
_cell.angle_alpha   90.00
_cell.angle_beta   90.00
_cell.angle_gamma   90.00
#
_symmetry.space_group_name_H-M   'P 1'
#
loop_
_entity.id
_entity.type
_entity.pdbx_description
1 polymer ?
#
loop_
_entity_poly.entity_id
_entity_poly.type
_entity_poly.pdbx_seq_one_letter_code
_entity_poly.pdbx_strand_id
1 'polypeptide(L)'
;MILGKHLLDGLLVLSYPLRFMFYMFIIWLGFALLFVLTDITAEFGTTPNLKQIVIGRCFEYVTLANLNPRYNCEKIWQEFEKAVVRSSPCDVTVKDYQKMFQVITQTLPCGKLLFWSKTRDLMHSYVAVTGSFWTLEDTLLGFMFNDLIWCGQQERERGFDYQSCPKWSACLNHPVYSLWKQASQNVSLVHSILLKTYINYMSQNCILALS
;
A
#
# COMPACT_ATOMS: atom_id res chain seq x y z
N MET A 1 26.01 -24.20 -27.54
CA MET A 1 26.85 -23.37 -28.44
C MET A 1 26.66 -23.66 -29.93
N ILE A 2 26.33 -24.89 -30.35
CA ILE A 2 26.22 -25.25 -31.79
C ILE A 2 24.95 -24.65 -32.46
N LEU A 3 23.82 -24.61 -31.76
CA LEU A 3 22.52 -24.24 -32.34
C LEU A 3 22.44 -22.80 -32.90
N GLY A 4 23.15 -21.84 -32.29
CA GLY A 4 23.15 -20.45 -32.75
C GLY A 4 23.91 -20.22 -34.06
N LYS A 5 24.89 -21.07 -34.38
CA LYS A 5 25.75 -20.89 -35.55
C LYS A 5 24.99 -21.17 -36.86
N HIS A 6 24.29 -22.30 -36.92
CA HIS A 6 23.44 -22.66 -38.07
C HIS A 6 22.31 -21.65 -38.35
N LEU A 7 21.81 -20.94 -37.33
CA LEU A 7 20.79 -19.90 -37.50
C LEU A 7 21.36 -18.65 -38.20
N LEU A 8 22.59 -18.25 -37.84
CA LEU A 8 23.33 -17.15 -38.45
C LEU A 8 23.71 -17.46 -39.90
N ASP A 9 24.19 -18.68 -40.16
CA ASP A 9 24.57 -19.13 -41.50
C ASP A 9 23.37 -19.14 -42.48
N GLY A 10 22.19 -19.53 -42.01
CA GLY A 10 20.94 -19.47 -42.80
C GLY A 10 20.49 -18.04 -43.13
N LEU A 11 20.69 -17.09 -42.21
CA LEU A 11 20.37 -15.67 -42.44
C LEU A 11 21.23 -15.06 -43.55
N LEU A 12 22.45 -15.58 -43.74
CA LEU A 12 23.39 -15.16 -44.78
C LEU A 12 23.03 -15.63 -46.20
N VAL A 13 21.95 -16.40 -46.38
CA VAL A 13 21.46 -16.84 -47.71
C VAL A 13 20.23 -16.05 -48.18
N LEU A 14 19.51 -15.36 -47.27
CA LEU A 14 18.33 -14.58 -47.62
C LEU A 14 18.66 -13.34 -48.47
N SER A 15 17.70 -12.89 -49.30
CA SER A 15 17.86 -11.65 -50.06
C SER A 15 17.89 -10.42 -49.14
N TYR A 16 18.53 -9.33 -49.60
CA TYR A 16 18.71 -8.10 -48.82
C TYR A 16 17.43 -7.56 -48.16
N PRO A 17 16.26 -7.44 -48.83
CA PRO A 17 15.04 -6.95 -48.19
C PRO A 17 14.53 -7.88 -47.06
N LEU A 18 14.65 -9.20 -47.22
CA LEU A 18 14.22 -10.16 -46.19
C LEU A 18 15.09 -10.10 -44.93
N ARG A 19 16.40 -9.89 -45.07
CA ARG A 19 17.29 -9.64 -43.91
C ARG A 19 16.95 -8.35 -43.21
N PHE A 20 16.72 -7.27 -43.96
CA PHE A 20 16.37 -5.97 -43.40
C PHE A 20 15.07 -6.03 -42.58
N MET A 21 14.04 -6.70 -43.11
CA MET A 21 12.79 -6.97 -42.38
C MET A 21 13.04 -7.76 -41.08
N PHE A 22 13.88 -8.79 -41.12
CA PHE A 22 14.20 -9.59 -39.94
C PHE A 22 14.89 -8.76 -38.84
N TYR A 23 15.89 -7.93 -39.20
CA TYR A 23 16.53 -7.05 -38.22
C TYR A 23 15.57 -6.02 -37.63
N MET A 24 14.71 -5.40 -38.44
CA MET A 24 13.69 -4.46 -37.95
C MET A 24 12.70 -5.13 -36.98
N PHE A 25 12.31 -6.38 -37.26
CA PHE A 25 11.44 -7.17 -36.37
C PHE A 25 12.14 -7.52 -35.04
N ILE A 26 13.40 -7.92 -35.06
CA ILE A 26 14.19 -8.20 -33.84
C ILE A 26 14.40 -6.93 -33.01
N ILE A 27 14.68 -5.79 -33.65
CA ILE A 27 14.76 -4.48 -32.97
C ILE A 27 13.42 -4.13 -32.33
N TRP A 28 12.30 -4.28 -33.07
CA TRP A 28 10.97 -3.99 -32.55
C TRP A 28 10.56 -4.91 -31.39
N LEU A 29 10.85 -6.21 -31.46
CA LEU A 29 10.69 -7.14 -30.33
C LEU A 29 11.55 -6.76 -29.12
N GLY A 30 12.79 -6.31 -29.35
CA GLY A 30 13.68 -5.83 -28.30
C GLY A 30 13.12 -4.58 -27.60
N PHE A 31 12.64 -3.59 -28.36
CA PHE A 31 11.98 -2.40 -27.81
C PHE A 31 10.67 -2.73 -27.10
N ALA A 32 9.84 -3.62 -27.65
CA ALA A 32 8.60 -4.07 -27.02
C ALA A 32 8.87 -4.79 -25.69
N LEU A 33 9.87 -5.67 -25.64
CA LEU A 33 10.29 -6.36 -24.42
C LEU A 33 10.83 -5.37 -23.37
N LEU A 34 11.64 -4.39 -23.79
CA LEU A 34 12.16 -3.34 -22.91
C LEU A 34 11.01 -2.51 -22.31
N PHE A 35 10.03 -2.13 -23.13
CA PHE A 35 8.86 -1.35 -22.71
C PHE A 35 7.97 -2.12 -21.73
N VAL A 36 7.73 -3.41 -21.97
CA VAL A 36 6.99 -4.30 -21.07
C VAL A 36 7.72 -4.47 -19.72
N LEU A 37 9.06 -4.53 -19.70
CA LEU A 37 9.84 -4.60 -18.46
C LEU A 37 9.76 -3.30 -17.64
N THR A 38 9.71 -2.13 -18.29
CA THR A 38 9.54 -0.84 -17.60
C THR A 38 8.12 -0.67 -17.05
N ASP A 39 7.08 -1.08 -17.78
CA ASP A 39 5.68 -0.90 -17.38
C ASP A 39 5.27 -1.73 -16.15
N ILE A 40 6.00 -2.80 -15.83
CA ILE A 40 5.68 -3.67 -14.69
C ILE A 40 6.21 -3.12 -13.36
N THR A 41 7.27 -2.29 -13.37
CA THR A 41 8.08 -2.03 -12.16
C THR A 41 7.81 -0.70 -11.47
N ALA A 42 7.22 0.30 -12.13
CA ALA A 42 7.02 1.64 -11.57
C ALA A 42 5.61 2.21 -11.80
N GLU A 43 5.12 2.95 -10.83
CA GLU A 43 3.92 3.79 -10.86
C GLU A 43 4.28 5.21 -10.38
N PHE A 44 3.28 6.11 -10.30
CA PHE A 44 3.48 7.44 -9.70
C PHE A 44 4.18 7.33 -8.33
N GLY A 45 5.16 8.20 -8.08
CA GLY A 45 5.87 8.25 -6.80
C GLY A 45 4.98 8.65 -5.62
N THR A 46 5.61 8.76 -4.45
CA THR A 46 4.98 9.18 -3.19
C THR A 46 4.11 10.43 -3.36
N THR A 47 2.94 10.46 -2.73
CA THR A 47 2.00 11.59 -2.81
C THR A 47 2.71 12.92 -2.44
N PRO A 48 2.67 13.95 -3.30
CA PRO A 48 3.30 15.23 -3.02
C PRO A 48 2.83 15.84 -1.69
N ASN A 49 3.77 16.40 -0.91
CA ASN A 49 3.51 16.98 0.41
C ASN A 49 2.94 15.99 1.45
N LEU A 50 3.34 14.71 1.37
CA LEU A 50 2.86 13.63 2.25
C LEU A 50 2.86 14.01 3.74
N LYS A 51 3.96 14.60 4.24
CA LYS A 51 4.07 15.02 5.65
C LYS A 51 2.98 16.02 6.04
N GLN A 52 2.79 17.04 5.22
CA GLN A 52 1.84 18.12 5.46
C GLN A 52 0.40 17.59 5.44
N ILE A 53 0.08 16.69 4.49
CA ILE A 53 -1.25 16.07 4.39
C ILE A 53 -1.55 15.19 5.60
N VAL A 54 -0.64 14.26 5.94
CA VAL A 54 -0.83 13.30 7.04
C VAL A 54 -0.92 14.01 8.40
N ILE A 55 -0.08 15.02 8.65
CA ILE A 55 -0.12 15.81 9.89
C ILE A 55 -1.38 16.69 9.93
N GLY A 56 -1.77 17.31 8.81
CA GLY A 56 -2.99 18.12 8.72
C GLY A 56 -4.24 17.31 9.06
N ARG A 57 -4.41 16.14 8.42
CA ARG A 57 -5.51 15.20 8.70
C ARG A 57 -5.51 14.70 10.14
N CYS A 58 -4.33 14.47 10.73
CA CYS A 58 -4.24 14.12 12.15
C CYS A 58 -4.79 15.24 13.05
N PHE A 59 -4.37 16.49 12.82
CA PHE A 59 -4.85 17.64 13.61
C PHE A 59 -6.35 17.89 13.43
N GLU A 60 -6.86 17.75 12.21
CA GLU A 60 -8.29 17.80 11.90
C GLU A 60 -9.07 16.75 12.72
N TYR A 61 -8.68 15.48 12.63
CA TYR A 61 -9.35 14.38 13.33
C TYR A 61 -9.37 14.56 14.86
N VAL A 62 -8.21 14.87 15.47
CA VAL A 62 -8.11 14.99 16.93
C VAL A 62 -8.81 16.25 17.47
N THR A 63 -8.97 17.28 16.63
CA THR A 63 -9.72 18.49 16.99
C THR A 63 -11.23 18.22 16.93
N LEU A 64 -11.73 17.70 15.80
CA LEU A 64 -13.16 17.40 15.61
C LEU A 64 -13.68 16.37 16.62
N ALA A 65 -12.88 15.36 16.95
CA ALA A 65 -13.24 14.33 17.93
C ALA A 65 -13.00 14.73 19.39
N ASN A 66 -12.53 15.95 19.68
CA ASN A 66 -12.12 16.42 21.02
C ASN A 66 -11.11 15.48 21.72
N LEU A 67 -10.15 14.94 20.94
CA LEU A 67 -9.12 14.01 21.40
C LEU A 67 -7.78 14.71 21.73
N ASN A 68 -7.64 16.01 21.48
CA ASN A 68 -6.46 16.79 21.87
C ASN A 68 -6.35 16.86 23.42
N PRO A 69 -5.20 16.57 24.08
CA PRO A 69 -3.86 16.26 23.54
C PRO A 69 -3.47 14.76 23.60
N ARG A 70 -4.45 13.83 23.54
CA ARG A 70 -4.21 12.37 23.63
C ARG A 70 -3.24 11.84 22.57
N TYR A 71 -3.22 12.42 21.38
CA TYR A 71 -2.37 11.99 20.27
C TYR A 71 -1.41 13.10 19.84
N ASN A 72 -0.13 12.75 19.71
CA ASN A 72 0.91 13.64 19.20
C ASN A 72 1.14 13.33 17.71
N CYS A 73 0.58 14.17 16.83
CA CYS A 73 0.61 14.00 15.38
C CYS A 73 2.03 13.95 14.80
N GLU A 74 2.95 14.79 15.30
CA GLU A 74 4.36 14.77 14.88
C GLU A 74 5.05 13.47 15.32
N LYS A 75 4.75 12.95 16.52
CA LYS A 75 5.28 11.66 16.98
C LYS A 75 4.76 10.49 16.16
N ILE A 76 3.49 10.51 15.76
CA ILE A 76 2.91 9.51 14.85
C ILE A 76 3.65 9.55 13.50
N TRP A 77 3.80 10.75 12.92
CA TRP A 77 4.57 10.94 11.68
C TRP A 77 6.01 10.41 11.79
N GLN A 78 6.71 10.71 12.89
CA GLN A 78 8.09 10.28 13.09
C GLN A 78 8.27 8.76 13.15
N GLU A 79 7.30 8.01 13.72
CA GLU A 79 7.38 6.55 13.73
C GLU A 79 6.92 5.94 12.39
N PHE A 80 5.99 6.58 11.67
CA PHE A 80 5.64 6.24 10.29
C PHE A 80 6.84 6.39 9.34
N GLU A 81 7.47 7.56 9.34
CA GLU A 81 8.59 7.92 8.46
C GLU A 81 9.78 6.96 8.66
N LYS A 82 10.11 6.62 9.92
CA LYS A 82 11.15 5.63 10.24
C LYS A 82 10.85 4.24 9.70
N ALA A 83 9.58 3.81 9.68
CA ALA A 83 9.20 2.49 9.18
C ALA A 83 9.37 2.38 7.66
N VAL A 84 9.12 3.47 6.92
CA VAL A 84 9.24 3.51 5.46
C VAL A 84 10.68 3.76 5.01
N VAL A 85 11.35 4.75 5.59
CA VAL A 85 12.63 5.30 5.09
C VAL A 85 13.85 4.44 5.44
N ARG A 86 13.75 3.55 6.43
CA ARG A 86 14.87 2.66 6.85
C ARG A 86 14.97 1.36 6.05
N SER A 87 13.95 1.02 5.28
CA SER A 87 13.90 -0.17 4.44
C SER A 87 13.92 0.23 2.96
N SER A 88 14.19 -0.73 2.08
CA SER A 88 13.99 -0.53 0.64
C SER A 88 12.49 -0.60 0.28
N PRO A 89 12.06 -0.15 -0.91
CA PRO A 89 10.65 0.00 -1.28
C PRO A 89 9.80 -1.27 -1.27
N CYS A 90 10.44 -2.44 -1.18
CA CYS A 90 9.82 -3.76 -1.18
C CYS A 90 10.22 -4.63 0.03
N ASP A 91 10.74 -4.00 1.09
CA ASP A 91 11.22 -4.64 2.33
C ASP A 91 10.64 -3.97 3.58
N VAL A 92 9.44 -3.39 3.46
CA VAL A 92 8.70 -2.78 4.58
C VAL A 92 7.63 -3.76 5.04
N THR A 93 7.80 -4.34 6.22
CA THR A 93 6.91 -5.36 6.78
C THR A 93 5.89 -4.76 7.73
N VAL A 94 4.88 -5.55 8.11
CA VAL A 94 3.89 -5.18 9.13
C VAL A 94 4.54 -4.83 10.50
N LYS A 95 5.70 -5.45 10.81
CA LYS A 95 6.43 -5.23 12.07
C LYS A 95 7.11 -3.86 12.15
N ASP A 96 7.51 -3.30 11.01
CA ASP A 96 8.24 -2.02 10.98
C ASP A 96 7.33 -0.87 11.43
N TYR A 97 6.04 -0.96 11.13
CA TYR A 97 5.00 -0.04 11.63
C TYR A 97 4.60 -0.26 13.10
N GLN A 98 5.07 -1.31 13.79
CA GLN A 98 4.58 -1.66 15.13
C GLN A 98 4.69 -0.51 16.13
N LYS A 99 5.77 0.30 16.06
CA LYS A 99 5.96 1.48 16.91
C LYS A 99 4.96 2.61 16.62
N MET A 100 4.59 2.79 15.35
CA MET A 100 3.54 3.73 14.95
C MET A 100 2.19 3.32 15.53
N PHE A 101 1.82 2.04 15.45
CA PHE A 101 0.60 1.54 16.07
C PHE A 101 0.62 1.61 17.61
N GLN A 102 1.79 1.47 18.25
CA GLN A 102 1.92 1.64 19.71
C GLN A 102 1.68 3.09 20.18
N VAL A 103 1.92 4.11 19.34
CA VAL A 103 1.58 5.51 19.66
C VAL A 103 0.16 5.90 19.25
N ILE A 104 -0.53 5.09 18.43
CA ILE A 104 -1.95 5.25 18.05
C ILE A 104 -2.81 4.27 18.88
N THR A 105 -2.99 4.58 20.16
CA THR A 105 -3.87 3.80 21.07
C THR A 105 -5.33 4.27 20.98
N GLN A 106 -5.97 4.01 19.84
CA GLN A 106 -7.39 4.33 19.65
C GLN A 106 -8.32 3.23 20.17
N THR A 107 -9.29 3.61 21.01
CA THR A 107 -10.44 2.76 21.36
C THR A 107 -11.46 2.82 20.24
N LEU A 108 -11.81 1.67 19.66
CA LEU A 108 -12.81 1.56 18.58
C LEU A 108 -14.18 1.20 19.15
N PRO A 109 -15.28 1.68 18.54
CA PRO A 109 -16.63 1.38 19.02
C PRO A 109 -17.00 -0.09 18.75
N CYS A 110 -17.35 -0.81 19.82
CA CYS A 110 -17.78 -2.21 19.77
C CYS A 110 -19.02 -2.39 18.88
N GLY A 111 -19.03 -3.42 18.04
CA GLY A 111 -20.19 -3.77 17.18
C GLY A 111 -20.52 -2.76 16.07
N LYS A 112 -19.75 -1.68 15.93
CA LYS A 112 -19.98 -0.60 14.94
C LYS A 112 -18.97 -0.60 13.80
N LEU A 113 -18.01 -1.52 13.79
CA LEU A 113 -17.01 -1.63 12.73
C LEU A 113 -17.59 -2.40 11.53
N LEU A 114 -17.48 -1.84 10.33
CA LEU A 114 -17.89 -2.48 9.09
C LEU A 114 -16.68 -2.68 8.16
N PHE A 115 -16.58 -3.92 7.67
CA PHE A 115 -15.54 -4.35 6.74
C PHE A 115 -16.13 -4.44 5.33
N TRP A 116 -15.36 -4.01 4.34
CA TRP A 116 -15.74 -4.04 2.93
C TRP A 116 -14.61 -4.62 2.09
N SER A 117 -14.93 -5.10 0.89
CA SER A 117 -13.93 -5.44 -0.14
C SER A 117 -14.61 -5.33 -1.50
N LYS A 118 -14.02 -4.57 -2.43
CA LYS A 118 -14.61 -4.17 -3.73
C LYS A 118 -15.94 -3.39 -3.65
N THR A 119 -16.43 -3.09 -2.45
CA THR A 119 -17.72 -2.40 -2.19
C THR A 119 -17.53 -1.06 -1.47
N ARG A 120 -16.34 -0.45 -1.57
CA ARG A 120 -15.92 0.78 -0.87
C ARG A 120 -16.97 1.89 -0.90
N ASP A 121 -17.35 2.31 -2.10
CA ASP A 121 -18.16 3.52 -2.29
C ASP A 121 -19.60 3.32 -1.80
N LEU A 122 -20.12 2.09 -1.91
CA LEU A 122 -21.38 1.67 -1.30
C LEU A 122 -21.28 1.71 0.23
N MET A 123 -20.16 1.25 0.79
CA MET A 123 -19.95 1.20 2.24
C MET A 123 -19.87 2.60 2.85
N HIS A 124 -19.08 3.51 2.26
CA HIS A 124 -19.02 4.91 2.72
C HIS A 124 -20.37 5.63 2.55
N SER A 125 -21.10 5.37 1.46
CA SER A 125 -22.45 5.94 1.27
C SER A 125 -23.41 5.49 2.38
N TYR A 126 -23.37 4.21 2.76
CA TYR A 126 -24.19 3.69 3.87
C TYR A 126 -23.77 4.26 5.23
N VAL A 127 -22.47 4.40 5.49
CA VAL A 127 -21.96 5.02 6.73
C VAL A 127 -22.36 6.50 6.83
N ALA A 128 -22.21 7.26 5.74
CA ALA A 128 -22.60 8.67 5.67
C ALA A 128 -24.11 8.89 5.93
N VAL A 129 -24.97 7.97 5.49
CA VAL A 129 -26.42 8.04 5.72
C VAL A 129 -26.81 7.57 7.13
N THR A 130 -26.17 6.53 7.66
CA THR A 130 -26.56 5.94 8.96
C THR A 130 -25.90 6.57 10.18
N GLY A 131 -24.72 7.18 10.02
CA GLY A 131 -23.92 7.79 11.10
C GLY A 131 -23.53 6.83 12.25
N SER A 132 -23.86 5.55 12.13
CA SER A 132 -23.90 4.60 13.23
C SER A 132 -22.75 3.60 13.22
N PHE A 133 -22.03 3.53 12.10
CA PHE A 133 -20.98 2.58 11.81
C PHE A 133 -19.69 3.28 11.35
N TRP A 134 -18.58 2.56 11.42
CA TRP A 134 -17.23 3.03 11.20
C TRP A 134 -16.50 2.02 10.31
N THR A 135 -15.85 2.47 9.25
CA THR A 135 -14.93 1.69 8.42
C THR A 135 -13.50 1.74 8.98
N LEU A 136 -12.55 1.10 8.32
CA LEU A 136 -11.13 1.22 8.69
C LEU A 136 -10.62 2.64 8.45
N GLU A 137 -11.13 3.28 7.40
CA GLU A 137 -10.82 4.63 6.95
C GLU A 137 -11.34 5.71 7.92
N ASP A 138 -12.36 5.41 8.73
CA ASP A 138 -12.90 6.32 9.77
C ASP A 138 -12.08 6.31 11.08
N THR A 139 -11.09 5.42 11.20
CA THR A 139 -10.14 5.40 12.34
C THR A 139 -9.13 6.54 12.20
N LEU A 140 -8.44 6.95 13.28
CA LEU A 140 -7.42 8.02 13.22
C LEU A 140 -6.33 7.68 12.20
N LEU A 141 -5.85 6.43 12.19
CA LEU A 141 -4.86 5.96 11.23
C LEU A 141 -5.44 5.90 9.81
N GLY A 142 -6.65 5.36 9.64
CA GLY A 142 -7.33 5.29 8.35
C GLY A 142 -7.48 6.68 7.75
N PHE A 143 -8.03 7.63 8.51
CA PHE A 143 -8.28 9.00 8.08
C PHE A 143 -6.99 9.70 7.68
N MET A 144 -5.92 9.55 8.47
CA MET A 144 -4.59 10.11 8.16
C MET A 144 -4.06 9.61 6.81
N PHE A 145 -4.13 8.30 6.53
CA PHE A 145 -3.45 7.66 5.40
C PHE A 145 -4.35 7.29 4.20
N ASN A 146 -5.67 7.50 4.28
CA ASN A 146 -6.61 7.11 3.22
C ASN A 146 -6.31 7.80 1.87
N ASP A 147 -6.39 7.03 0.78
CA ASP A 147 -6.08 7.45 -0.60
C ASP A 147 -4.67 8.06 -0.81
N LEU A 148 -3.69 7.77 0.08
CA LEU A 148 -2.29 8.18 -0.09
C LEU A 148 -1.40 7.01 -0.53
N ILE A 149 -0.34 7.34 -1.28
CA ILE A 149 0.69 6.40 -1.75
C ILE A 149 2.06 6.88 -1.27
N TRP A 150 2.91 5.95 -0.85
CA TRP A 150 4.26 6.26 -0.38
C TRP A 150 5.22 5.09 -0.56
N CYS A 151 6.49 5.41 -0.79
CA CYS A 151 7.60 4.47 -0.74
C CYS A 151 8.89 5.19 -0.31
N GLY A 152 9.82 4.44 0.28
CA GLY A 152 11.20 4.92 0.50
C GLY A 152 11.97 4.98 -0.83
N GLN A 153 13.22 5.44 -0.78
CA GLN A 153 14.16 5.25 -1.89
C GLN A 153 14.85 3.87 -1.81
N GLN A 154 15.48 3.45 -2.91
CA GLN A 154 16.23 2.19 -2.95
C GLN A 154 17.43 2.16 -1.98
N GLU A 155 18.08 3.30 -1.79
CA GLU A 155 19.05 3.49 -0.71
C GLU A 155 18.34 3.95 0.57
N ARG A 156 18.60 3.22 1.65
CA ARG A 156 18.04 3.46 2.98
C ARG A 156 18.44 4.85 3.49
N GLU A 157 17.57 5.43 4.31
CA GLU A 157 17.76 6.72 5.00
C GLU A 157 17.81 7.97 4.10
N ARG A 158 17.64 7.85 2.76
CA ARG A 158 17.53 9.01 1.84
C ARG A 158 16.15 9.70 1.84
N GLY A 159 15.15 9.14 2.51
CA GLY A 159 13.77 9.66 2.53
C GLY A 159 12.83 8.94 1.58
N PHE A 160 11.74 9.61 1.22
CA PHE A 160 10.72 9.09 0.30
C PHE A 160 11.15 9.25 -1.17
N ASP A 161 10.66 8.37 -2.04
CA ASP A 161 10.77 8.53 -3.49
C ASP A 161 9.48 9.18 -4.04
N TYR A 162 9.61 10.41 -4.55
CA TYR A 162 8.52 11.17 -5.17
C TYR A 162 8.47 11.03 -6.69
N GLN A 163 9.43 10.33 -7.30
CA GLN A 163 9.49 10.13 -8.76
C GLN A 163 8.85 8.81 -9.16
N SER A 164 9.14 7.72 -8.43
CA SER A 164 8.75 6.36 -8.79
C SER A 164 8.54 5.49 -7.56
N CYS A 165 7.35 4.91 -7.41
CA CYS A 165 7.12 3.83 -6.46
C CYS A 165 6.89 2.50 -7.18
N PRO A 166 7.31 1.35 -6.59
CA PRO A 166 6.95 0.04 -7.12
C PRO A 166 5.43 -0.14 -7.10
N LYS A 167 4.89 -0.83 -8.10
CA LYS A 167 3.46 -1.20 -8.11
C LYS A 167 3.14 -2.08 -6.90
N TRP A 168 1.95 -1.92 -6.32
CA TRP A 168 1.51 -2.70 -5.15
C TRP A 168 1.58 -4.22 -5.36
N SER A 169 1.42 -4.68 -6.60
CA SER A 169 1.51 -6.10 -6.99
C SER A 169 2.93 -6.57 -7.32
N ALA A 170 3.91 -5.67 -7.41
CA ALA A 170 5.28 -6.00 -7.76
C ALA A 170 6.05 -6.68 -6.61
N CYS A 171 5.63 -6.49 -5.35
CA CYS A 171 6.30 -7.11 -4.20
C CYS A 171 5.41 -7.31 -2.97
N LEU A 172 5.70 -8.37 -2.20
CA LEU A 172 4.90 -8.83 -1.07
C LEU A 172 4.91 -7.87 0.14
N ASN A 173 6.04 -7.19 0.37
CA ASN A 173 6.28 -6.28 1.50
C ASN A 173 6.28 -4.82 1.01
N HIS A 174 5.28 -4.46 0.20
CA HIS A 174 5.07 -3.08 -0.23
C HIS A 174 4.63 -2.20 0.96
N PRO A 175 5.23 -1.01 1.19
CA PRO A 175 4.99 -0.19 2.37
C PRO A 175 3.52 0.16 2.62
N VAL A 176 2.78 0.56 1.58
CA VAL A 176 1.34 0.88 1.69
C VAL A 176 0.56 -0.37 2.11
N TYR A 177 0.80 -1.51 1.45
CA TYR A 177 0.12 -2.77 1.73
C TYR A 177 0.40 -3.28 3.14
N SER A 178 1.64 -3.19 3.61
CA SER A 178 2.02 -3.58 4.97
C SER A 178 1.37 -2.72 6.05
N LEU A 179 1.15 -1.42 5.81
CA LEU A 179 0.43 -0.54 6.75
C LEU A 179 -1.05 -0.96 6.85
N TRP A 180 -1.74 -1.07 5.71
CA TRP A 180 -3.16 -1.47 5.68
C TRP A 180 -3.37 -2.89 6.21
N LYS A 181 -2.45 -3.81 5.93
CA LYS A 181 -2.46 -5.18 6.49
C LYS A 181 -2.34 -5.19 8.01
N GLN A 182 -1.42 -4.41 8.59
CA GLN A 182 -1.30 -4.28 10.04
C GLN A 182 -2.52 -3.58 10.66
N ALA A 183 -3.12 -2.60 9.95
CA ALA A 183 -4.33 -1.90 10.37
C ALA A 183 -5.53 -2.85 10.42
N SER A 184 -5.83 -3.56 9.33
CA SER A 184 -6.85 -4.61 9.27
C SER A 184 -6.63 -5.68 10.34
N GLN A 185 -5.39 -6.16 10.52
CA GLN A 185 -5.08 -7.12 11.59
C GLN A 185 -5.39 -6.57 12.98
N ASN A 186 -5.03 -5.33 13.29
CA ASN A 186 -5.32 -4.74 14.61
C ASN A 186 -6.83 -4.58 14.85
N VAL A 187 -7.58 -4.10 13.85
CA VAL A 187 -9.05 -3.99 13.96
C VAL A 187 -9.72 -5.37 14.07
N SER A 188 -9.29 -6.35 13.27
CA SER A 188 -9.77 -7.74 13.37
C SER A 188 -9.38 -8.40 14.70
N LEU A 189 -8.22 -8.09 15.30
CA LEU A 189 -7.82 -8.58 16.62
C LEU A 189 -8.66 -7.96 17.74
N VAL A 190 -8.89 -6.64 17.72
CA VAL A 190 -9.79 -5.97 18.65
C VAL A 190 -11.21 -6.55 18.52
N HIS A 191 -11.71 -6.70 17.30
CA HIS A 191 -13.01 -7.34 17.05
C HIS A 191 -13.03 -8.81 17.50
N SER A 192 -11.94 -9.57 17.32
CA SER A 192 -11.83 -10.96 17.78
C SER A 192 -11.70 -11.10 19.30
N ILE A 193 -11.09 -10.13 19.98
CA ILE A 193 -11.02 -10.07 21.45
C ILE A 193 -12.41 -9.72 22.00
N LEU A 194 -13.06 -8.68 21.46
CA LEU A 194 -14.43 -8.33 21.79
C LEU A 194 -15.38 -9.50 21.53
N LEU A 195 -15.27 -10.15 20.36
CA LEU A 195 -15.99 -11.39 20.06
C LEU A 195 -15.63 -12.49 21.06
N LYS A 196 -14.38 -12.71 21.48
CA LYS A 196 -14.08 -13.74 22.50
C LYS A 196 -14.70 -13.41 23.86
N THR A 197 -14.66 -12.16 24.30
CA THR A 197 -15.38 -11.69 25.49
C THR A 197 -16.89 -11.86 25.35
N TYR A 198 -17.43 -11.64 24.15
CA TYR A 198 -18.85 -11.79 23.82
C TYR A 198 -19.26 -13.24 23.49
N ILE A 199 -18.34 -14.15 23.15
CA ILE A 199 -18.59 -15.55 22.77
C ILE A 199 -18.67 -16.46 24.00
N ASN A 200 -18.13 -16.02 25.15
CA ASN A 200 -18.63 -16.46 26.46
C ASN A 200 -20.15 -16.15 26.64
N TYR A 201 -20.75 -15.42 25.70
CA TYR A 201 -22.18 -15.09 25.59
C TYR A 201 -22.70 -15.16 24.13
N MET A 202 -22.20 -16.11 23.31
CA MET A 202 -22.65 -16.55 21.94
C MET A 202 -21.72 -16.30 20.73
N SER A 203 -21.59 -17.34 19.89
CA SER A 203 -20.91 -17.48 18.57
C SER A 203 -21.24 -16.40 17.51
N GLN A 204 -20.43 -16.12 16.46
CA GLN A 204 -19.10 -16.61 16.04
C GLN A 204 -18.46 -15.68 14.96
N ASN A 205 -17.18 -15.90 14.60
CA ASN A 205 -16.44 -15.55 13.36
C ASN A 205 -16.44 -14.10 12.81
N CYS A 206 -15.25 -13.59 12.45
CA CYS A 206 -15.06 -12.50 11.49
C CYS A 206 -13.76 -12.63 10.69
N ILE A 207 -13.77 -12.17 9.44
CA ILE A 207 -12.71 -12.36 8.42
C ILE A 207 -12.06 -11.01 8.07
N LEU A 208 -10.80 -11.05 7.60
CA LEU A 208 -9.98 -9.90 7.20
C LEU A 208 -10.62 -9.03 6.10
N ALA A 209 -10.49 -7.71 6.23
CA ALA A 209 -10.67 -6.78 5.12
C ALA A 209 -9.41 -6.69 4.24
N LEU A 210 -9.62 -6.70 2.93
CA LEU A 210 -8.64 -6.40 1.90
C LEU A 210 -9.13 -5.16 1.14
N SER A 211 -8.47 -4.04 1.42
CA SER A 211 -8.41 -2.82 0.60
C SER A 211 -7.52 -3.06 -0.62
#